data_AF-I0JQ90-F1
#
_entry.id   AF-I0JQ90-F1
#
_cell.length_a   1.000
_cell.length_b   1.000
_cell.length_c   1.000
_cell.angle_alpha   90.00
_cell.angle_beta   90.00
_cell.angle_gamma   90.00
#
_symmetry.space_group_name_H-M   'P 1'
#
loop_
_entity.id
_entity.type
_entity.pdbx_description
1 polymer ?
#
loop_
_entity_poly.entity_id
_entity_poly.type
_entity_poly.pdbx_seq_one_letter_code
_entity_poly.pdbx_strand_id
1 'polypeptide(L)' 'MSKKQKIEEIAERSYEPADYEKNDETSQGLSVTHEQVSDTMTEGTIDGNIDQLDQHGNVISHEGKPLSRERFPKYKK' A
#
# COMPACT_ATOMS: atom_id res chain seq x y z
N MET A 1 28.07 17.39 10.05
CA MET A 1 27.78 17.27 8.60
C MET A 1 27.31 18.61 8.06
N SER A 2 27.73 18.97 6.85
CA SER A 2 27.21 20.13 6.12
C SER A 2 25.79 19.86 5.60
N LYS A 3 24.97 20.90 5.47
CA LYS A 3 23.62 20.81 4.88
C LYS A 3 23.63 20.16 3.49
N LYS A 4 24.69 20.41 2.70
CA LYS A 4 24.87 19.81 1.37
C LYS A 4 25.02 18.29 1.44
N GLN A 5 25.86 17.80 2.36
CA GLN A 5 26.12 16.36 2.54
C GLN A 5 24.84 15.61 2.97
N LYS A 6 24.04 16.20 3.86
CA LYS A 6 22.77 15.61 4.28
C LYS A 6 21.75 15.52 3.13
N ILE A 7 21.75 16.49 2.22
CA ILE A 7 20.86 16.46 1.05
C ILE A 7 21.31 15.38 0.06
N GLU A 8 22.61 15.27 -0.20
CA GLU A 8 23.18 14.23 -1.07
C GLU A 8 22.86 12.83 -0.53
N GLU A 9 23.05 12.61 0.78
CA GLU A 9 22.72 11.34 1.45
C GLU A 9 21.24 10.95 1.29
N ILE A 10 20.32 11.92 1.43
CA ILE A 10 18.88 11.65 1.28
C ILE A 10 18.50 11.40 -0.18
N ALA A 11 19.09 12.13 -1.12
CA ALA A 11 18.75 12.05 -2.54
C ALA A 11 19.17 10.73 -3.19
N GLU A 12 20.25 10.13 -2.72
CA GLU A 12 20.78 8.86 -3.25
C GLU A 12 20.23 7.63 -2.54
N ARG A 13 19.42 7.83 -1.48
CA ARG A 13 18.94 6.74 -0.64
C ARG A 13 17.87 5.91 -1.34
N SER A 14 18.06 4.60 -1.34
CA SER A 14 17.05 3.61 -1.74
C SER A 14 16.49 2.90 -0.51
N TYR A 15 15.35 2.24 -0.67
CA TYR A 15 14.75 1.43 0.39
C TYR A 15 15.69 0.29 0.78
N GLU A 16 15.88 0.12 2.09
CA GLU A 16 16.57 -1.02 2.70
C GLU A 16 15.65 -1.70 3.72
N PRO A 17 15.68 -3.04 3.91
CA PRO A 17 14.83 -3.72 4.89
C PRO A 17 14.94 -3.17 6.32
N ALA A 18 16.11 -2.65 6.71
CA ALA A 18 16.32 -2.04 8.01
C ALA A 18 15.57 -0.70 8.19
N ASP A 19 15.04 -0.10 7.13
CA ASP A 19 14.30 1.17 7.20
C ASP A 19 12.99 1.05 7.97
N TYR A 20 12.42 -0.15 8.13
CA TYR A 20 11.28 -0.41 9.01
C TYR A 20 11.58 -0.14 10.50
N GLU A 21 12.84 -0.23 10.92
CA GLU A 21 13.25 -0.05 12.33
C GLU A 21 13.81 1.35 12.62
N LYS A 22 14.02 2.16 11.58
CA LYS A 22 14.62 3.49 11.71
C LYS A 22 13.56 4.56 11.98
N ASN A 23 13.94 5.56 12.78
CA ASN A 23 13.04 6.62 13.22
C ASN A 23 13.17 7.94 12.43
N ASP A 24 14.00 7.99 11.37
CA ASP A 24 14.08 9.17 10.52
C ASP A 24 13.00 9.17 9.43
N GLU A 25 12.53 10.36 9.09
CA GLU A 25 11.41 10.59 8.16
C GLU A 25 11.63 9.94 6.80
N THR A 26 12.86 9.95 6.27
CA THR A 26 13.18 9.34 4.99
C THR A 26 13.02 7.82 5.04
N SER A 27 13.54 7.16 6.08
CA SER A 27 13.33 5.72 6.29
C SER A 27 11.86 5.34 6.43
N GLN A 28 11.10 6.13 7.21
CA GLN A 28 9.67 5.88 7.41
C GLN A 28 8.88 6.03 6.10
N GLY A 29 9.18 7.05 5.30
CA GLY A 29 8.55 7.23 3.99
C GLY A 29 8.87 6.09 3.01
N LEU A 30 10.12 5.64 2.98
CA LEU A 30 10.57 4.54 2.12
C LEU A 30 9.91 3.21 2.52
N SER A 31 9.89 2.88 3.81
CA SER A 31 9.28 1.65 4.33
C SER A 31 7.76 1.61 4.11
N VAL A 32 7.05 2.71 4.38
CA VAL A 32 5.60 2.81 4.12
C VAL A 32 5.27 2.68 2.64
N THR A 33 6.08 3.27 1.75
CA THR A 33 5.88 3.12 0.30
C THR A 33 6.14 1.69 -0.16
N HIS A 34 7.18 1.04 0.38
CA HIS A 34 7.48 -0.35 0.10
C HIS A 34 6.34 -1.28 0.52
N GLU A 35 5.77 -1.06 1.71
CA GLU A 35 4.59 -1.78 2.22
C GLU A 35 3.39 -1.60 1.28
N GLN A 36 3.03 -0.37 0.93
CA GLN A 36 1.91 -0.11 0.01
C GLN A 36 2.06 -0.81 -1.35
N VAL A 37 3.28 -0.86 -1.89
CA VAL A 37 3.56 -1.56 -3.16
C VAL A 37 3.43 -3.07 -2.97
N SER A 38 3.97 -3.61 -1.89
CA SER A 38 3.88 -5.04 -1.56
C SER A 38 2.43 -5.49 -1.35
N ASP A 39 1.64 -4.72 -0.60
CA ASP A 39 0.22 -4.95 -0.37
C ASP A 39 -0.54 -4.92 -1.68
N THR A 40 -0.27 -3.94 -2.54
CA THR A 40 -0.90 -3.85 -3.86
C THR A 40 -0.58 -5.07 -4.74
N MET A 41 0.65 -5.58 -4.69
CA MET A 41 1.06 -6.76 -5.46
C MET A 41 0.45 -8.06 -4.92
N THR A 42 0.21 -8.14 -3.61
CA THR A 42 -0.27 -9.36 -2.94
C THR A 42 -1.79 -9.41 -2.85
N GLU A 43 -2.42 -8.32 -2.42
CA GLU A 43 -3.86 -8.19 -2.18
C GLU A 43 -4.61 -7.56 -3.36
N GLY A 44 -3.88 -6.91 -4.27
CA GLY A 44 -4.47 -6.13 -5.37
C GLY A 44 -4.83 -4.70 -4.95
N THR A 45 -5.41 -3.94 -5.89
CA THR A 45 -5.93 -2.60 -5.59
C THR A 45 -7.40 -2.66 -5.18
N ILE A 46 -7.89 -1.59 -4.56
CA ILE A 46 -9.32 -1.42 -4.28
C ILE A 46 -10.20 -1.29 -5.53
N ASP A 47 -9.59 -1.22 -6.71
CA ASP A 47 -10.29 -1.22 -8.00
C ASP A 47 -10.44 -2.64 -8.57
N GLY A 48 -10.07 -3.67 -7.79
CA GLY A 48 -10.23 -5.08 -8.16
C GLY A 48 -11.69 -5.51 -8.30
N ASN A 49 -11.93 -6.44 -9.23
CA ASN A 49 -13.19 -7.18 -9.32
C ASN A 49 -13.06 -8.47 -8.50
N ILE A 50 -13.98 -8.71 -7.56
CA ILE A 50 -14.00 -9.92 -6.73
C ILE A 50 -15.15 -10.83 -7.14
N ASP A 51 -14.86 -12.12 -7.27
CA ASP A 51 -15.86 -13.16 -7.54
C ASP A 51 -16.89 -13.22 -6.42
N GLN A 52 -18.16 -13.29 -6.78
CA GLN A 52 -19.23 -13.45 -5.80
C GLN A 52 -19.39 -14.92 -5.43
N LEU A 53 -19.47 -15.17 -4.14
CA LEU A 53 -19.76 -16.49 -3.60
C LEU A 53 -21.23 -16.63 -3.22
N ASP A 54 -21.78 -17.83 -3.35
CA ASP A 54 -23.09 -18.18 -2.81
C ASP A 54 -23.01 -18.41 -1.29
N GLN A 55 -24.16 -18.68 -0.68
CA GLN A 55 -24.29 -18.96 0.76
C GLN A 55 -23.55 -20.22 1.23
N HIS A 56 -23.07 -21.07 0.31
CA HIS A 56 -22.31 -22.28 0.58
C HIS A 56 -20.82 -22.13 0.25
N GLY A 57 -20.38 -20.94 -0.19
CA GLY A 57 -18.99 -20.64 -0.54
C GLY A 57 -18.60 -21.02 -1.97
N ASN A 58 -19.55 -21.35 -2.85
CA ASN A 58 -19.26 -21.64 -4.26
C ASN A 58 -19.27 -20.36 -5.10
N VAL A 59 -18.39 -20.29 -6.11
CA VAL A 59 -18.34 -19.14 -7.04
C VAL A 59 -19.61 -19.10 -7.90
N ILE A 60 -20.31 -17.97 -7.87
CA ILE A 60 -21.51 -17.71 -8.68
C ILE A 60 -21.12 -17.30 -10.11
N SER A 61 -20.05 -16.53 -10.26
CA SER A 61 -19.53 -16.06 -11.55
C SER A 61 -18.06 -15.63 -11.42
N HIS A 62 -17.28 -15.87 -12.47
CA HIS A 62 -15.88 -15.47 -12.63
C HIS A 62 -15.68 -14.11 -13.31
N GLU A 63 -16.77 -13.41 -13.64
CA GLU A 63 -16.68 -12.06 -14.23
C GLU A 63 -16.22 -11.03 -13.18
N GLY A 64 -16.32 -11.38 -11.89
CA GLY A 64 -16.04 -10.51 -10.75
C GLY A 64 -17.00 -9.31 -10.67
N LYS A 65 -17.16 -8.73 -9.48
CA LYS A 65 -17.82 -7.42 -9.32
C LYS A 65 -16.83 -6.42 -8.72
N PRO A 66 -16.87 -5.16 -9.18
CA PRO A 66 -16.01 -4.13 -8.62
C PRO A 66 -16.27 -3.98 -7.12
N LEU A 67 -15.20 -3.84 -6.36
CA LEU A 67 -15.30 -3.52 -4.93
C LEU A 67 -16.07 -2.20 -4.73
N SER A 68 -17.20 -2.26 -4.00
CA SER A 68 -17.96 -1.06 -3.66
C SER A 68 -17.16 -0.18 -2.69
N ARG A 69 -16.95 1.08 -3.07
CA ARG A 69 -16.35 2.13 -2.22
C ARG A 69 -17.27 2.59 -1.07
N GLU A 70 -18.51 2.11 -1.00
CA GLU A 70 -19.48 2.51 0.03
C GLU A 70 -19.08 2.09 1.45
N ARG A 71 -18.22 1.07 1.59
CA ARG A 71 -17.72 0.62 2.90
C ARG A 71 -16.77 1.60 3.60
N PHE A 72 -16.28 2.63 2.91
CA PHE A 72 -15.56 3.72 3.55
C PHE A 72 -16.55 4.85 3.82
N PRO A 73 -17.13 4.98 5.04
CA PRO A 73 -17.97 6.11 5.36
C PRO A 73 -17.15 7.37 5.07
N LYS A 74 -17.55 8.13 4.05
CA LYS A 74 -16.99 9.46 3.81
C LYS A 74 -17.15 10.20 5.13
N TYR A 75 -16.04 10.53 5.79
CA TYR A 75 -16.06 11.38 6.96
C TYR A 75 -16.94 12.58 6.64
N LYS A 76 -18.13 12.64 7.26
CA LYS A 76 -18.99 13.80 7.18
C LYS A 76 -18.20 14.91 7.89
N LYS A 77 -17.83 15.93 7.13
CA LYS A 77 -17.30 17.18 7.69
C LYS A 77 -18.30 17.81 8.66
#